data_AF-A0A7J2R1P5-F1
#
_entry.id   AF-A0A7J2R1P5-F1
#
_cell.length_a   1.000
_cell.length_b   1.000
_cell.length_c   1.000
_cell.angle_alpha   90.00
_cell.angle_beta   90.00
_cell.angle_gamma   90.00
#
_symmetry.space_group_name_H-M   'P 1'
#
loop_
_entity.id
_entity.type
_entity.pdbx_description
1 polymer ?
#
loop_
_entity_poly.entity_id
_entity_poly.type
_entity_poly.pdbx_seq_one_letter_code
_entity_poly.pdbx_strand_id
1 'polypeptide(L)'
;MPSIYIILPGLGTSISMFVSGLSGSYLSEKAEQKKGKAKMAMAMAITDEPDEINNEVDILTQKEELEKAMLKTVDLDKKFRKVKKKKKIKTLHDKAESFARIFVAFINGVAPLLGGLIPLIPYFFFPNANLITFFMSFITIFMCIIILGIYIGHISKESIIKHILEMLFAFAITIIIVLLVLG
;
A
#
# COMPACT_ATOMS: atom_id res chain seq x y z
N MET A 1 25.35 -19.58 -21.10
CA MET A 1 24.00 -19.05 -21.42
C MET A 1 24.05 -17.53 -21.37
N PRO A 2 23.44 -16.79 -22.29
CA PRO A 2 23.37 -15.33 -22.19
C PRO A 2 22.70 -14.88 -20.89
N SER A 3 23.31 -13.95 -20.16
CA SER A 3 22.79 -13.46 -18.86
C SER A 3 21.44 -12.76 -18.96
N ILE A 4 21.07 -12.30 -20.15
CA ILE A 4 19.77 -11.68 -20.42
C ILE A 4 18.58 -12.59 -20.08
N TYR A 5 18.73 -13.92 -20.21
CA TYR A 5 17.69 -14.87 -19.85
C TYR A 5 17.39 -14.92 -18.35
N ILE A 6 18.31 -14.43 -17.51
CA ILE A 6 18.14 -14.35 -16.05
C ILE A 6 17.68 -12.94 -15.67
N ILE A 7 18.29 -11.91 -16.29
CA ILE A 7 17.98 -10.50 -16.02
C ILE A 7 16.53 -10.17 -16.41
N LEU A 8 16.06 -10.61 -17.58
CA LEU A 8 14.74 -10.28 -18.08
C LEU A 8 13.59 -10.77 -17.17
N PRO A 9 13.51 -12.06 -16.78
CA PRO A 9 12.50 -12.51 -15.83
C PRO A 9 12.71 -11.91 -14.43
N GLY A 10 13.94 -11.72 -13.99
CA GLY A 10 14.23 -11.07 -12.70
C GLY A 10 13.68 -9.65 -12.64
N LEU A 11 13.97 -8.83 -13.65
CA LEU A 11 13.42 -7.47 -13.79
C LEU A 11 11.90 -7.49 -13.93
N GLY A 12 11.35 -8.42 -14.72
CA GLY A 12 9.91 -8.57 -14.89
C GLY A 12 9.19 -8.85 -13.57
N THR A 13 9.70 -9.79 -12.77
CA THR A 13 9.17 -10.11 -11.45
C THR A 13 9.29 -8.92 -10.49
N SER A 14 10.42 -8.21 -10.47
CA SER A 14 10.60 -7.06 -9.58
C SER A 14 9.67 -5.89 -9.94
N ILE A 15 9.46 -5.61 -11.23
CA ILE A 15 8.48 -4.60 -11.68
C ILE A 15 7.06 -5.02 -11.33
N SER A 16 6.73 -6.30 -11.51
CA SER A 16 5.43 -6.85 -11.12
C SER A 16 5.18 -6.70 -9.61
N MET A 17 6.18 -7.04 -8.79
CA MET A 17 6.12 -6.84 -7.33
C MET A 17 6.01 -5.37 -6.94
N PHE A 18 6.70 -4.46 -7.65
CA PHE A 18 6.57 -3.02 -7.42
C PHE A 18 5.12 -2.56 -7.62
N VAL A 19 4.54 -2.82 -8.78
CA VAL A 19 3.18 -2.37 -9.12
C VAL A 19 2.13 -3.01 -8.19
N SER A 20 2.29 -4.32 -7.94
CA SER A 20 1.41 -5.07 -7.05
C SER A 20 1.52 -4.61 -5.59
N GLY A 21 2.74 -4.40 -5.09
CA GLY A 21 3.01 -3.94 -3.73
C GLY A 21 2.50 -2.53 -3.47
N LEU A 22 2.75 -1.59 -4.40
CA LEU A 22 2.21 -0.23 -4.36
C LEU A 22 0.68 -0.25 -4.25
N SER A 23 0.03 -0.93 -5.20
CA SER A 23 -1.43 -0.89 -5.35
C SER A 23 -2.14 -1.65 -4.23
N GLY A 24 -1.64 -2.84 -3.90
CA GLY A 24 -2.20 -3.71 -2.86
C GLY A 24 -2.14 -3.05 -1.48
N SER A 25 -0.99 -2.48 -1.14
CA SER A 25 -0.81 -1.82 0.16
C SER A 25 -1.65 -0.55 0.27
N TYR A 26 -1.70 0.28 -0.80
CA TYR A 26 -2.53 1.48 -0.83
C TYR A 26 -4.01 1.16 -0.64
N LEU A 27 -4.51 0.14 -1.36
CA LEU A 27 -5.92 -0.25 -1.30
C LEU A 27 -6.27 -0.85 0.07
N SER A 28 -5.41 -1.69 0.63
CA SER A 28 -5.58 -2.30 1.95
C SER A 28 -5.66 -1.24 3.05
N GLU A 29 -4.68 -0.33 3.09
CA GLU A 29 -4.63 0.77 4.06
C GLU A 29 -5.83 1.72 3.91
N LYS A 30 -6.26 2.00 2.67
CA LYS A 30 -7.44 2.84 2.43
C LYS A 30 -8.71 2.17 2.96
N ALA A 31 -8.83 0.86 2.79
CA ALA A 31 -9.96 0.09 3.29
C ALA A 31 -9.96 0.05 4.83
N GLU A 32 -8.80 -0.14 5.45
CA GLU A 32 -8.64 -0.14 6.89
C GLU A 32 -9.00 1.21 7.52
N GLN A 33 -8.51 2.31 6.94
CA GLN A 33 -8.87 3.66 7.40
C GLN A 33 -10.36 3.96 7.26
N LYS A 34 -10.99 3.55 6.14
CA LYS A 34 -12.44 3.72 5.95
C LYS A 34 -13.23 2.92 6.97
N LYS A 35 -12.83 1.67 7.24
CA LYS A 35 -13.44 0.80 8.24
C LYS A 35 -13.26 1.35 9.65
N GLY A 36 -12.09 1.91 9.97
CA GLY A 36 -11.83 2.60 11.24
C GLY A 36 -12.79 3.76 11.47
N LYS A 37 -12.97 4.64 10.48
CA LYS A 37 -13.90 5.78 10.56
C LYS A 37 -15.35 5.35 10.71
N ALA A 38 -15.79 4.34 9.95
CA ALA A 38 -17.14 3.81 10.05
C ALA A 38 -17.44 3.21 11.44
N LYS A 39 -16.48 2.47 12.02
CA LYS A 39 -16.62 1.94 13.39
C LYS A 39 -16.74 3.05 14.43
N MET A 40 -15.96 4.12 14.31
CA MET A 40 -16.03 5.28 15.21
C MET A 40 -17.39 5.97 15.11
N ALA A 41 -17.92 6.17 13.90
CA ALA A 41 -19.25 6.77 13.69
C ALA A 41 -20.37 5.94 14.33
N MET A 42 -20.37 4.62 14.10
CA MET A 42 -21.32 3.69 14.73
C MET A 42 -21.24 3.72 16.25
N ALA A 43 -20.03 3.75 16.82
CA ALA A 43 -19.83 3.77 18.28
C ALA A 43 -20.30 5.07 18.95
N MET A 44 -20.33 6.18 18.21
CA MET A 44 -20.85 7.47 18.69
C MET A 44 -22.37 7.59 18.53
N ALA A 45 -23.05 6.53 18.04
CA ALA A 45 -24.45 6.57 17.62
C ALA A 45 -24.75 7.73 16.66
N ILE A 46 -23.74 8.17 15.91
CA ILE A 46 -23.95 9.05 14.77
C ILE A 46 -24.49 8.14 13.69
N THR A 47 -25.82 8.10 13.55
CA THR A 47 -26.45 7.53 12.37
C THR A 47 -25.90 8.30 11.18
N ASP A 48 -25.03 7.67 10.40
CA ASP A 48 -24.66 8.11 9.05
C ASP A 48 -25.91 7.99 8.14
N GLU A 49 -26.99 8.70 8.45
CA GLU A 49 -27.70 9.34 7.36
C GLU A 49 -26.73 10.40 6.88
N PRO A 50 -26.25 10.28 5.63
CA PRO A 50 -25.16 11.09 5.15
C PRO A 50 -25.47 12.55 5.48
N ASP A 51 -24.45 13.29 5.91
CA ASP A 51 -24.54 14.74 6.12
C ASP A 51 -25.21 15.45 4.92
N GLU A 52 -25.27 14.82 3.74
CA GLU A 52 -26.12 15.21 2.61
C GLU A 52 -27.62 15.13 2.88
N ILE A 53 -28.19 14.06 3.44
CA ILE A 53 -29.63 13.95 3.76
C ILE A 53 -30.01 14.94 4.85
N ASN A 54 -29.26 15.07 5.95
CA ASN A 54 -29.60 16.05 6.99
C ASN A 54 -29.51 17.48 6.48
N ASN A 55 -28.49 17.84 5.71
CA ASN A 55 -28.45 19.17 5.09
C ASN A 55 -29.53 19.33 4.02
N GLU A 56 -29.86 18.31 3.22
CA GLU A 56 -30.85 18.37 2.15
C GLU A 56 -32.28 18.43 2.69
N VAL A 57 -32.58 17.70 3.76
CA VAL A 57 -33.83 17.78 4.53
C VAL A 57 -33.96 19.17 5.15
N ASP A 58 -32.96 19.66 5.90
CA ASP A 58 -33.01 20.98 6.56
C ASP A 58 -33.12 22.14 5.55
N ILE A 59 -32.52 21.97 4.36
CA ILE A 59 -32.65 22.86 3.20
C ILE A 59 -34.06 22.81 2.59
N LEU A 60 -34.65 21.62 2.46
CA LEU A 60 -36.01 21.43 1.93
C LEU A 60 -37.06 21.99 2.89
N THR A 61 -36.93 21.78 4.20
CA THR A 61 -37.83 22.35 5.22
C THR A 61 -37.77 23.88 5.20
N GLN A 62 -36.56 24.46 5.18
CA GLN A 62 -36.42 25.92 5.08
C GLN A 62 -36.98 26.47 3.76
N LYS A 63 -36.82 25.74 2.65
CA LYS A 63 -37.37 26.14 1.35
C LYS A 63 -38.90 26.15 1.36
N GLU A 64 -39.54 25.13 1.94
CA GLU A 64 -41.00 25.08 2.09
C GLU A 64 -41.55 26.20 2.99
N GLU A 65 -40.87 26.50 4.11
CA GLU A 65 -41.28 27.58 5.01
C GLU A 65 -41.10 28.98 4.40
N LEU A 66 -40.02 29.21 3.65
CA LEU A 66 -39.79 30.45 2.92
C LEU A 66 -40.77 30.64 1.75
N GLU A 67 -41.15 29.56 1.06
CA GLU A 67 -42.12 29.61 -0.04
C GLU A 67 -43.53 29.94 0.44
N LYS A 68 -43.93 29.42 1.62
CA LYS A 68 -45.19 29.77 2.29
C LYS A 68 -45.25 31.22 2.77
N ALA A 69 -44.09 31.86 2.99
CA ALA A 69 -44.00 33.20 3.56
C ALA A 69 -43.79 34.34 2.52
N MET A 70 -43.63 34.03 1.22
CA MET A 70 -43.20 35.03 0.22
C MET A 70 -44.25 35.34 -0.86
N LEU A 71 -44.39 36.64 -1.19
CA LEU A 71 -45.22 37.19 -2.29
C LEU A 71 -44.48 37.24 -3.66
N LYS A 72 -43.20 36.88 -3.73
CA LYS A 72 -42.41 36.89 -4.99
C LYS A 72 -41.32 35.82 -4.98
N THR A 73 -41.23 35.05 -6.07
CA THR A 73 -40.33 33.90 -6.20
C THR A 73 -38.88 34.34 -6.44
N VAL A 74 -37.99 33.96 -5.53
CA VAL A 74 -36.54 34.13 -5.66
C VAL A 74 -35.96 32.83 -6.24
N ASP A 75 -34.97 32.93 -7.13
CA ASP A 75 -34.23 31.78 -7.70
C ASP A 75 -33.40 31.04 -6.62
N LEU A 76 -34.07 30.17 -5.87
CA LEU A 76 -33.50 29.41 -4.75
C LEU A 76 -32.46 28.37 -5.21
N ASP A 77 -32.58 27.86 -6.43
CA ASP A 77 -31.88 26.65 -6.90
C ASP A 77 -30.35 26.83 -7.03
N LYS A 78 -29.88 28.03 -7.43
CA LYS A 78 -28.45 28.34 -7.51
C LYS A 78 -27.77 28.44 -6.13
N LYS A 79 -28.51 28.84 -5.10
CA LYS A 79 -27.96 29.03 -3.74
C LYS A 79 -27.79 27.68 -3.05
N PHE A 80 -28.74 26.76 -3.21
CA PHE A 80 -28.69 25.41 -2.61
C PHE A 80 -27.60 24.51 -3.19
N ARG A 81 -27.33 24.61 -4.50
CA ARG A 81 -26.22 23.88 -5.14
C ARG A 81 -24.84 24.24 -4.56
N LYS A 82 -24.68 25.44 -3.99
CA LYS A 82 -23.45 25.85 -3.28
C LYS A 82 -23.38 25.29 -1.85
N VAL A 83 -24.51 25.11 -1.18
CA VAL A 83 -24.58 24.57 0.19
C VAL A 83 -24.21 23.08 0.23
N LYS A 84 -24.60 22.30 -0.80
CA LYS A 84 -24.29 20.86 -0.90
C LYS A 84 -22.78 20.54 -0.94
N LYS A 85 -21.92 21.51 -1.28
CA LYS A 85 -20.44 21.35 -1.28
C LYS A 85 -19.80 21.85 0.02
N LYS A 86 -20.30 21.45 1.19
CA LYS A 86 -19.55 21.68 2.44
C LYS A 86 -18.37 20.69 2.47
N LYS A 87 -17.19 21.15 2.04
CA LYS A 87 -15.93 20.39 2.14
C LYS A 87 -15.73 20.01 3.62
N LYS A 88 -15.75 18.71 3.95
CA LYS A 88 -15.29 18.21 5.26
C LYS A 88 -13.90 18.79 5.53
N ILE A 89 -13.76 19.55 6.62
CA ILE A 89 -12.48 20.12 7.03
C ILE A 89 -11.59 18.94 7.40
N LYS A 90 -10.59 18.64 6.58
CA LYS A 90 -9.64 17.57 6.87
C LYS A 90 -8.87 17.95 8.13
N THR A 91 -8.99 17.15 9.17
CA THR A 91 -8.20 17.31 10.38
C THR A 91 -6.72 17.06 10.09
N LEU A 92 -5.82 17.51 10.98
CA LEU A 92 -4.40 17.17 10.90
C LEU A 92 -4.20 15.64 10.91
N HIS A 93 -5.00 14.91 11.68
CA HIS A 93 -5.01 13.45 11.70
C HIS A 93 -5.39 12.84 10.34
N ASP A 94 -6.45 13.33 9.68
CA ASP A 94 -6.83 12.84 8.34
C ASP A 94 -5.73 13.05 7.30
N LYS A 95 -5.00 14.17 7.40
CA LYS A 95 -3.86 14.43 6.51
C LYS A 95 -2.69 13.50 6.81
N ALA A 96 -2.38 13.28 8.09
CA ALA A 96 -1.32 12.36 8.51
C ALA A 96 -1.62 10.92 8.08
N GLU A 97 -2.85 10.43 8.25
CA GLU A 97 -3.30 9.13 7.76
C GLU A 97 -3.15 9.00 6.24
N SER A 98 -3.51 10.06 5.50
CA SER A 98 -3.36 10.03 4.06
C SER A 98 -1.90 10.02 3.62
N PHE A 99 -1.03 10.73 4.32
CA PHE A 99 0.39 10.72 4.05
C PHE A 99 1.00 9.36 4.37
N ALA A 100 0.73 8.81 5.57
CA ALA A 100 1.19 7.50 5.99
C ALA A 100 0.79 6.42 4.99
N ARG A 101 -0.47 6.43 4.52
CA ARG A 101 -0.95 5.51 3.50
C ARG A 101 -0.17 5.54 2.20
N ILE A 102 0.14 6.74 1.71
CA ILE A 102 0.92 6.91 0.48
C ILE A 102 2.35 6.44 0.69
N PHE A 103 2.94 6.77 1.85
CA PHE A 103 4.31 6.40 2.19
C PHE A 103 4.49 4.89 2.39
N VAL A 104 3.58 4.24 3.12
CA VAL A 104 3.58 2.78 3.32
C VAL A 104 3.43 2.06 1.99
N ALA A 105 2.49 2.51 1.14
CA ALA A 105 2.34 1.96 -0.20
C ALA A 105 3.64 2.07 -1.01
N PHE A 106 4.28 3.24 -0.99
CA PHE A 106 5.54 3.48 -1.67
C PHE A 106 6.66 2.53 -1.21
N ILE A 107 6.88 2.41 0.10
CA ILE A 107 7.90 1.49 0.66
C ILE A 107 7.61 0.04 0.28
N ASN A 108 6.35 -0.41 0.38
CA ASN A 108 5.98 -1.78 0.04
C ASN A 108 6.13 -2.12 -1.44
N GLY A 109 6.08 -1.13 -2.33
CA GLY A 109 6.44 -1.33 -3.73
C GLY A 109 7.94 -1.33 -3.97
N VAL A 110 8.64 -0.33 -3.44
CA VAL A 110 10.08 -0.11 -3.72
C VAL A 110 10.98 -1.14 -3.05
N ALA A 111 10.67 -1.58 -1.83
CA ALA A 111 11.54 -2.49 -1.10
C ALA A 111 11.70 -3.85 -1.81
N PRO A 112 10.62 -4.55 -2.27
CA PRO A 112 10.77 -5.78 -3.06
C PRO A 112 11.45 -5.57 -4.41
N LEU A 113 11.23 -4.42 -5.06
CA LEU A 113 11.91 -4.06 -6.32
C LEU A 113 13.42 -4.05 -6.11
N LEU A 114 13.90 -3.30 -5.14
CA LEU A 114 15.33 -3.22 -4.82
C LEU A 114 15.87 -4.56 -4.33
N GLY A 115 15.10 -5.26 -3.48
CA GLY A 115 15.46 -6.58 -2.97
C GLY A 115 15.66 -7.63 -4.08
N GLY A 116 14.85 -7.58 -5.15
CA GLY A 116 15.00 -8.46 -6.31
C GLY A 116 16.12 -8.04 -7.27
N LEU A 117 16.46 -6.75 -7.33
CA LEU A 117 17.54 -6.22 -8.17
C LEU A 117 18.93 -6.54 -7.63
N ILE A 118 19.11 -6.53 -6.31
CA ILE A 118 20.43 -6.73 -5.69
C ILE A 118 21.07 -8.09 -6.11
N PRO A 119 20.35 -9.23 -6.07
CA PRO A 119 20.88 -10.51 -6.57
C PRO A 119 21.24 -10.55 -8.05
N LEU A 120 20.65 -9.67 -8.87
CA LEU A 120 20.89 -9.60 -10.32
C LEU A 120 22.16 -8.82 -10.66
N ILE A 121 22.73 -8.05 -9.73
CA ILE A 121 23.91 -7.20 -9.95
C ILE A 121 25.06 -7.96 -10.64
N PRO A 122 25.48 -9.17 -10.19
CA PRO A 122 26.58 -9.88 -10.85
C PRO A 122 26.30 -10.17 -12.33
N TYR A 123 25.05 -10.44 -12.71
CA TYR A 123 24.70 -10.77 -14.09
C TYR A 123 24.77 -9.58 -15.06
N PHE A 124 24.72 -8.33 -14.56
CA PHE A 124 24.92 -7.15 -15.40
C PHE A 124 26.37 -6.97 -15.86
N PHE A 125 27.34 -7.38 -15.03
CA PHE A 125 28.76 -7.25 -15.33
C PHE A 125 29.32 -8.40 -16.17
N PHE A 126 28.63 -9.54 -16.21
CA PHE A 126 29.05 -10.73 -16.94
C PHE A 126 28.02 -11.09 -18.01
N PRO A 127 28.27 -10.83 -19.31
CA PRO A 127 27.33 -11.11 -20.40
C PRO A 127 26.95 -12.59 -20.57
N ASN A 128 27.84 -13.50 -20.16
CA ASN A 128 27.63 -14.94 -20.18
C ASN A 128 27.51 -15.47 -18.75
N ALA A 129 26.35 -16.04 -18.43
CA ALA A 129 26.11 -16.71 -17.17
C ALA A 129 26.86 -18.03 -17.11
N ASN A 130 27.73 -18.14 -16.10
CA ASN A 130 28.53 -19.31 -15.74
C ASN A 130 28.33 -19.65 -14.26
N LEU A 131 28.82 -20.82 -13.81
CA LEU A 131 28.73 -21.25 -12.41
C LEU A 131 29.31 -20.22 -11.42
N ILE A 132 30.39 -19.52 -11.79
CA ILE A 132 31.01 -18.49 -10.94
C ILE A 132 30.04 -17.32 -10.70
N THR A 133 29.39 -16.83 -11.75
CA THR A 133 28.40 -15.73 -11.65
C THR A 133 27.19 -16.16 -10.80
N PHE A 134 26.79 -17.42 -10.91
CA PHE A 134 25.74 -18.01 -10.06
C PHE A 134 26.13 -18.01 -8.58
N PHE A 135 27.33 -18.49 -8.24
CA PHE A 135 27.82 -18.44 -6.86
C PHE A 135 27.92 -17.02 -6.31
N MET A 136 28.36 -16.04 -7.13
CA MET A 136 28.38 -14.63 -6.73
C MET A 136 26.99 -14.11 -6.38
N SER A 137 25.99 -14.40 -7.22
CA SER A 137 24.60 -14.04 -6.95
C SER A 137 24.06 -14.72 -5.69
N PHE A 138 24.38 -16.00 -5.50
CA PHE A 138 23.99 -16.76 -4.31
C PHE A 138 24.59 -16.15 -3.03
N ILE A 139 25.85 -15.75 -3.06
CA ILE A 139 26.50 -15.04 -1.94
C ILE A 139 25.80 -13.71 -1.66
N THR A 140 25.46 -12.95 -2.71
CA THR A 140 24.70 -11.71 -2.57
C THR A 140 23.33 -11.95 -1.91
N ILE A 141 22.59 -12.99 -2.31
CA ILE A 141 21.31 -13.37 -1.70
C ILE A 141 21.51 -13.72 -0.22
N PHE A 142 22.50 -14.55 0.09
CA PHE A 142 22.78 -14.99 1.46
C PHE A 142 23.13 -13.80 2.36
N MET A 143 23.96 -12.89 1.88
CA MET A 143 24.27 -11.64 2.59
C MET A 143 23.03 -10.78 2.80
N CYS A 144 22.15 -10.65 1.80
CA CYS A 144 20.91 -9.91 1.94
C CYS A 144 19.99 -10.54 3.00
N ILE A 145 19.85 -11.88 3.02
CA ILE A 145 19.04 -12.59 4.01
C ILE A 145 19.58 -12.36 5.42
N ILE A 146 20.89 -12.45 5.61
CA ILE A 146 21.50 -12.19 6.93
C ILE A 146 21.25 -10.75 7.37
N ILE A 147 21.51 -9.77 6.51
CA ILE A 147 21.31 -8.35 6.82
C ILE A 147 19.85 -8.09 7.17
N LEU A 148 18.92 -8.61 6.37
CA LEU A 148 17.49 -8.46 6.59
C LEU A 148 17.06 -9.16 7.89
N GLY A 149 17.66 -10.30 8.23
CA GLY A 149 17.38 -11.05 9.45
C GLY A 149 17.85 -10.33 10.70
N ILE A 150 19.03 -9.72 10.63
CA ILE A 150 19.53 -8.82 11.67
C ILE A 150 18.60 -7.62 11.81
N TYR A 151 18.19 -7.00 10.70
CA TYR A 151 17.33 -5.84 10.71
C TYR A 151 15.96 -6.13 11.34
N ILE A 152 15.30 -7.21 10.91
CA ILE A 152 14.00 -7.63 11.45
C ILE A 152 14.14 -8.02 12.93
N GLY A 153 15.18 -8.76 13.31
CA GLY A 153 15.37 -9.11 14.71
C GLY A 153 15.61 -7.91 15.62
N HIS A 154 16.36 -6.93 15.15
CA HIS A 154 16.59 -5.69 15.89
C HIS A 154 15.31 -4.87 16.05
N ILE A 155 14.52 -4.68 14.97
CA ILE A 155 13.28 -3.89 15.05
C ILE A 155 12.18 -4.59 15.86
N SER A 156 12.14 -5.92 15.83
CA SER A 156 11.16 -6.73 16.57
C SER A 156 11.45 -6.84 18.07
N LYS A 157 12.62 -6.38 18.55
CA LYS A 157 13.08 -6.56 19.94
C LYS A 157 13.12 -8.04 20.38
N GLU A 158 13.31 -8.94 19.42
CA GLU A 158 13.47 -10.37 19.65
C GLU A 158 14.92 -10.81 19.39
N SER A 159 15.21 -12.09 19.61
CA SER A 159 16.54 -12.62 19.33
C SER A 159 16.84 -12.61 17.83
N ILE A 160 17.83 -11.82 17.43
CA ILE A 160 18.33 -11.69 16.05
C ILE A 160 18.58 -13.05 15.39
N ILE A 161 19.19 -13.99 16.12
CA ILE A 161 19.54 -15.33 15.59
C ILE A 161 18.30 -16.10 15.13
N LYS A 162 17.17 -15.99 15.83
CA LYS A 162 15.92 -16.67 15.44
C LYS A 162 15.43 -16.17 14.09
N HIS A 163 15.42 -14.86 13.86
CA HIS A 163 14.95 -14.31 12.59
C HIS A 163 15.91 -14.58 11.42
N ILE A 164 17.23 -14.63 11.67
CA ILE A 164 18.18 -15.09 10.65
C ILE A 164 17.88 -16.55 10.27
N LEU A 165 17.69 -17.43 11.26
CA LEU A 165 17.36 -18.83 11.02
C LEU A 165 16.01 -19.00 10.33
N GLU A 166 15.00 -18.23 10.72
CA GLU A 166 13.66 -18.22 10.12
C GLU A 166 13.73 -17.86 8.63
N MET A 167 14.47 -16.81 8.27
CA MET A 167 14.62 -16.42 6.87
C MET A 167 15.51 -17.37 6.06
N LEU A 168 16.54 -17.98 6.67
CA LEU A 168 17.30 -19.04 6.03
C LEU A 168 16.44 -20.28 5.78
N PHE A 169 15.55 -20.63 6.72
CA PHE A 169 14.62 -21.74 6.57
C PHE A 169 13.61 -21.47 5.46
N ALA A 170 13.03 -20.26 5.41
CA ALA A 170 12.16 -19.83 4.32
C ALA A 170 12.90 -19.92 2.96
N PHE A 171 14.15 -19.44 2.90
CA PHE A 171 14.97 -19.52 1.69
C PHE A 171 15.21 -20.98 1.25
N ALA A 172 15.58 -21.87 2.17
CA ALA A 172 15.77 -23.29 1.87
C ALA A 172 14.48 -23.94 1.34
N ILE A 173 13.34 -23.66 1.97
CA ILE A 173 12.03 -24.13 1.49
C ILE A 173 11.75 -23.62 0.08
N THR A 174 11.98 -22.34 -0.20
CA THR A 174 11.73 -21.78 -1.54
C THR A 174 12.60 -22.44 -2.61
N ILE A 175 13.88 -22.73 -2.31
CA ILE A 175 14.74 -23.49 -3.22
C ILE A 175 14.18 -24.88 -3.47
N ILE A 176 13.79 -25.60 -2.41
CA ILE A 176 13.22 -26.95 -2.54
C ILE A 176 11.97 -26.94 -3.42
N ILE A 177 11.05 -25.99 -3.20
CA ILE A 177 9.84 -25.85 -4.01
C ILE A 177 10.18 -25.53 -5.46
N VAL A 178 11.10 -24.58 -5.72
CA VAL A 178 11.50 -24.23 -7.07
C VAL A 178 12.15 -25.41 -7.79
N LEU A 179 13.02 -26.17 -7.11
CA LEU A 179 13.63 -27.38 -7.66
C LEU A 179 12.58 -28.47 -7.94
N LEU A 180 11.56 -28.61 -7.10
CA LEU A 180 10.47 -29.57 -7.33
C LEU A 180 9.59 -29.18 -8.53
N VAL A 181 9.39 -27.88 -8.77
CA VAL A 181 8.54 -27.38 -9.86
C VAL A 181 9.27 -27.37 -11.20
N LEU A 182 10.58 -27.07 -11.21
CA LEU A 182 11.40 -27.04 -12.43
C LEU A 182 12.09 -28.37 -12.75
N GLY A 183 12.25 -29.24 -11.76
CA GLY A 183 12.94 -30.53 -11.85
C GLY A 183 12.06 -31.67 -12.35
#